data_AF-A0A849GRX8-F1
#
_entry.id   AF-A0A849GRX8-F1
#
_cell.length_a   1.000
_cell.length_b   1.000
_cell.length_c   1.000
_cell.angle_alpha   90.00
_cell.angle_beta   90.00
_cell.angle_gamma   90.00
#
_symmetry.space_group_name_H-M   'P 1'
#
loop_
_entity.id
_entity.type
_entity.pdbx_description
1 polymer ?
#
loop_
_entity_poly.entity_id
_entity_poly.type
_entity_poly.pdbx_seq_one_letter_code
_entity_poly.pdbx_strand_id
1 'polypeptide(L)' 'MATLVFNHSAALNHVTPPGHPERVARIEAVTAALREIDGLDWREAPLADRSEVLRCHPADYFDRIEAA' A
#
# COMPACT_ATOMS: atom_id res chain seq x y z
N MET A 1 -13.41 11.55 18.04
CA MET A 1 -12.24 11.51 17.12
C MET A 1 -12.20 10.11 16.54
N ALA A 2 -12.23 9.93 15.23
CA ALA A 2 -12.20 8.61 14.60
C ALA A 2 -10.76 8.27 14.18
N THR A 3 -10.36 7.01 14.37
CA THR A 3 -9.07 6.51 13.86
C THR A 3 -9.28 5.96 12.46
N LEU A 4 -8.56 6.52 11.49
CA LEU A 4 -8.67 6.13 10.09
C LEU A 4 -7.73 4.96 9.78
N VAL A 5 -8.20 4.00 8.97
CA VAL A 5 -7.39 2.95 8.37
C VAL A 5 -7.50 3.06 6.85
N PHE A 6 -6.40 3.41 6.19
CA PHE A 6 -6.32 3.37 4.73
C PHE A 6 -5.79 2.01 4.28
N ASN A 7 -6.54 1.35 3.40
CA ASN A 7 -6.15 0.05 2.83
C ASN A 7 -6.61 -0.05 1.37
N HIS A 8 -5.91 -0.82 0.54
CA HIS A 8 -6.34 -1.12 -0.82
C HIS A 8 -5.98 -2.56 -1.18
N SER A 9 -6.88 -3.27 -1.85
CA SER A 9 -6.73 -4.69 -2.19
C SER A 9 -5.49 -4.97 -3.06
N ALA A 10 -5.07 -4.00 -3.87
CA ALA A 10 -3.83 -4.07 -4.68
C ALA A 10 -2.56 -4.40 -3.86
N ALA A 11 -2.52 -4.11 -2.56
CA ALA A 11 -1.39 -4.52 -1.71
C ALA A 11 -1.20 -6.05 -1.66
N LEU A 12 -2.26 -6.83 -1.92
CA LEU A 12 -2.20 -8.29 -2.00
C LEU A 12 -1.52 -8.79 -3.29
N ASN A 13 -1.35 -7.93 -4.29
CA ASN A 13 -0.68 -8.27 -5.55
C ASN A 13 0.84 -8.02 -5.49
N HIS A 14 1.38 -7.66 -4.32
CA HIS A 14 2.82 -7.44 -4.18
C HIS A 14 3.60 -8.73 -4.43
N VAL A 15 4.55 -8.70 -5.37
CA VAL A 15 5.28 -9.90 -5.78
C VAL A 15 6.41 -10.19 -4.81
N THR A 16 6.33 -11.31 -4.09
CA THR A 16 7.39 -11.78 -3.17
C THR A 16 8.00 -13.09 -3.70
N PRO A 17 8.98 -13.03 -4.62
CA PRO A 17 9.56 -14.22 -5.22
C PRO A 17 10.37 -15.06 -4.21
N PRO A 18 10.74 -16.31 -4.54
CA PRO A 18 11.54 -17.15 -3.64
C PRO A 18 12.81 -16.45 -3.16
N GLY A 19 13.03 -16.43 -1.85
CA GLY A 19 14.17 -15.73 -1.21
C GLY A 19 13.92 -14.26 -0.88
N HIS A 20 12.79 -13.67 -1.29
CA HIS A 20 12.46 -12.29 -0.93
C HIS A 20 12.06 -12.19 0.57
N PRO A 21 12.62 -11.24 1.34
CA PRO A 21 12.35 -11.15 2.78
C PRO A 21 10.95 -10.60 3.10
N GLU A 22 10.34 -9.84 2.20
CA GLU A 22 8.97 -9.36 2.38
C GLU A 22 7.93 -10.47 2.16
N ARG A 23 6.77 -10.35 2.83
CA ARG A 23 5.68 -11.33 2.77
C ARG A 23 4.33 -10.63 2.62
N VAL A 24 3.61 -10.94 1.54
CA VAL A 24 2.23 -10.45 1.32
C VAL A 24 1.30 -10.81 2.49
N ALA A 25 1.50 -11.98 3.08
CA ALA A 25 0.75 -12.47 4.25
C ALA A 25 0.74 -11.50 5.45
N ARG A 26 1.69 -10.55 5.52
CA ARG A 26 1.67 -9.48 6.51
C ARG A 26 0.45 -8.57 6.36
N ILE A 27 0.06 -8.25 5.13
CA ILE A 27 -1.13 -7.42 4.86
C ILE A 27 -2.39 -8.13 5.33
N GLU A 28 -2.52 -9.43 5.05
CA GLU A 28 -3.64 -10.26 5.49
C GLU A 28 -3.71 -10.31 7.03
N ALA A 29 -2.59 -10.64 7.68
CA ALA A 29 -2.53 -10.76 9.15
C ALA A 29 -2.85 -9.44 9.86
N VAL A 30 -2.29 -8.33 9.40
CA VAL A 30 -2.56 -6.99 9.97
C VAL A 30 -4.01 -6.59 9.73
N THR A 31 -4.55 -6.82 8.53
CA THR A 31 -5.94 -6.50 8.21
C THR A 31 -6.89 -7.28 9.09
N ALA A 32 -6.67 -8.60 9.27
CA ALA A 32 -7.46 -9.43 10.15
C ALA A 32 -7.44 -8.92 11.60
N ALA A 33 -6.26 -8.62 12.14
CA ALA A 33 -6.13 -8.09 13.50
C ALA A 33 -6.82 -6.72 13.68
N LEU A 34 -6.74 -5.83 12.68
CA LEU A 34 -7.40 -4.52 12.73
C LEU A 34 -8.92 -4.63 12.62
N ARG A 35 -9.45 -5.68 11.96
CA ARG A 35 -10.91 -5.89 11.83
C ARG A 35 -11.58 -6.26 13.15
N GLU A 36 -10.83 -6.78 14.12
CA GLU A 36 -11.31 -7.08 15.47
C GLU A 36 -11.42 -5.82 16.36
N ILE A 37 -10.97 -4.66 15.89
CA ILE A 37 -11.03 -3.40 16.63
C ILE A 37 -12.26 -2.60 16.18
N ASP A 38 -13.20 -2.41 17.10
CA ASP A 38 -14.39 -1.61 16.87
C ASP A 38 -14.08 -0.11 16.70
N GLY A 39 -14.88 0.57 15.87
CA GLY A 39 -14.84 2.03 15.73
C GLY A 39 -13.76 2.59 14.80
N LEU A 40 -13.04 1.74 14.08
CA LEU A 40 -12.12 2.18 13.01
C LEU A 40 -12.89 2.62 11.77
N ASP A 41 -12.53 3.78 11.22
CA ASP A 41 -13.06 4.29 9.95
C ASP A 41 -12.15 3.82 8.80
N TRP A 42 -12.63 2.81 8.07
CA TRP A 42 -11.91 2.21 6.95
C TRP A 42 -12.13 3.01 5.67
N ARG A 43 -11.04 3.43 5.05
CA ARG A 43 -11.02 4.15 3.78
C ARG A 43 -10.20 3.38 2.76
N GLU A 44 -10.66 3.37 1.52
CA GLU A 44 -9.83 2.89 0.44
C GLU A 44 -8.69 3.88 0.19
N ALA A 45 -7.46 3.39 0.11
CA ALA A 45 -6.32 4.24 -0.22
C ALA A 45 -6.37 4.64 -1.70
N PRO A 46 -6.36 5.95 -2.04
CA PRO A 46 -6.38 6.37 -3.43
C PRO A 46 -5.03 6.07 -4.11
N LEU A 47 -5.07 5.90 -5.43
CA LEU A 47 -3.85 5.91 -6.24
C LEU A 47 -3.26 7.32 -6.24
N ALA A 48 -1.97 7.44 -5.93
CA ALA A 48 -1.28 8.73 -5.92
C ALA A 48 -1.09 9.25 -7.34
N ASP A 49 -1.30 10.55 -7.53
CA ASP A 49 -0.99 11.20 -8.81
C ASP A 49 0.53 11.26 -9.03
N ARG A 50 0.97 11.24 -10.29
CA ARG A 50 2.38 11.42 -10.66
C ARG A 50 2.98 12.67 -9.98
N SER A 51 2.25 13.77 -9.94
CA SER A 51 2.70 15.02 -9.30
C SER A 51 3.00 14.86 -7.80
N GLU A 52 2.29 13.97 -7.11
CA GLU A 52 2.50 13.70 -5.70
C GLU A 52 3.78 12.92 -5.44
N VAL A 53 4.07 11.92 -6.28
CA VAL A 53 5.28 11.10 -6.22
C VAL A 53 6.52 11.95 -6.52
N LEU A 54 6.43 12.86 -7.49
CA LEU A 54 7.53 13.75 -7.89
C LEU A 54 7.92 14.80 -6.83
N ARG A 55 7.16 14.94 -5.73
CA ARG A 55 7.58 15.76 -4.58
C ARG A 55 8.85 15.24 -3.91
N CYS A 56 9.08 13.92 -3.99
CA CYS A 56 10.18 13.24 -3.31
C CYS A 56 11.13 12.50 -4.26
N HIS A 57 10.72 12.25 -5.50
CA HIS A 57 11.47 11.40 -6.45
C HIS A 57 11.77 12.14 -7.77
N PRO A 58 12.97 11.97 -8.35
CA PRO A 58 13.29 12.46 -9.69
C PRO A 58 12.35 11.90 -10.77
N ALA A 59 12.03 12.72 -11.77
CA ALA A 59 11.11 12.36 -12.84
C ALA A 59 11.61 11.21 -13.72
N ASP A 60 12.91 11.19 -14.01
CA ASP A 60 13.55 10.13 -14.80
C ASP A 60 13.49 8.76 -14.11
N TYR A 61 13.57 8.72 -12.78
CA TYR A 61 13.40 7.48 -12.03
C TYR A 61 11.96 6.98 -12.07
N PHE A 62 10.98 7.88 -11.94
CA PHE A 62 9.56 7.54 -12.08
C PHE A 62 9.27 6.93 -13.46
N ASP A 63 9.69 7.62 -14.53
CA ASP A 63 9.45 7.20 -15.92
C ASP A 63 10.04 5.81 -16.20
N ARG A 64 11.19 5.50 -15.61
CA ARG A 64 11.82 4.17 -15.72
C ARG A 64 11.02 3.06 -15.03
N ILE A 65 10.36 3.34 -13.91
CA ILE A 65 9.52 2.37 -13.21
C ILE A 65 8.21 2.17 -13.97
N GLU A 66 7.60 3.25 -14.47
CA GLU A 66 6.33 3.19 -15.20
C GLU A 66 6.43 2.42 -16.53
N ALA A 67 7.61 2.42 -17.17
CA ALA A 67 7.87 1.70 -18.41
C ALA A 67 8.26 0.22 -18.23
N ALA A 68 8.43 -0.27 -16.99
CA ALA A 68 8.87 -1.63 -16.67
C ALA A 68 7.71 -2.63 -16.61
#